data_AF-A0A7W1KCT9-F1
#
_entry.id   AF-A0A7W1KCT9-F1
#
_cell.length_a   1.000
_cell.length_b   1.000
_cell.length_c   1.000
_cell.angle_alpha   90.00
_cell.angle_beta   90.00
_cell.angle_gamma   90.00
#
_symmetry.space_group_name_H-M   'P 1'
#
loop_
_entity.id
_entity.type
_entity.pdbx_description
1 polymer ?
#
loop_
_entity_poly.entity_id
_entity_poly.type
_entity_poly.pdbx_seq_one_letter_code
_entity_poly.pdbx_strand_id
1 'polypeptide(L)'
;VKPFADELGPATRALLPAVRELEDVNEAVSPFAREATPIVRTKIRPFVRNASPLARDLAPAARGLARTFPELHRNLKVLNDFGNMLAHNPRGREAPDVGGREEGYLFWLAWVTHQGANLQSIDDANGPMRPIFLTGTCSTLTSLVDDTPQLEFALGLSPLLATVCKNPTTTSLDVTKSLSRALGVKSSDKASG
;
A
#
# COMPACT_ATOMS: atom_id res chain seq x y z
N VAL A 1 -40.16 48.53 -64.75
CA VAL A 1 -38.91 48.30 -64.01
C VAL A 1 -38.63 49.57 -63.25
N LYS A 2 -38.89 49.62 -61.93
CA LYS A 2 -38.45 50.78 -61.13
C LYS A 2 -36.92 50.75 -61.16
N PRO A 3 -36.26 51.87 -61.51
CA PRO A 3 -34.81 51.88 -61.63
C PRO A 3 -34.24 51.46 -60.28
N PHE A 4 -33.28 50.52 -60.30
CA PHE A 4 -32.55 50.02 -59.13
C PHE A 4 -32.04 51.14 -58.19
N ALA A 5 -31.87 52.35 -58.72
CA ALA A 5 -31.58 53.57 -57.99
C ALA A 5 -32.63 53.96 -56.93
N ASP A 6 -33.93 53.68 -57.16
CA ASP A 6 -35.02 54.04 -56.25
C ASP A 6 -35.03 53.20 -54.97
N GLU A 7 -34.43 52.02 -55.00
CA GLU A 7 -34.39 51.06 -53.89
C GLU A 7 -33.03 51.11 -53.15
N LEU A 8 -31.94 51.36 -53.88
CA LEU A 8 -30.61 51.62 -53.32
C LEU A 8 -30.56 52.92 -52.50
N GLY A 9 -31.25 53.97 -52.94
CA GLY A 9 -31.23 55.27 -52.26
C GLY A 9 -31.73 55.22 -50.81
N PRO A 10 -32.90 54.60 -50.54
CA PRO A 10 -33.40 54.39 -49.18
C PRO A 10 -32.57 53.38 -48.38
N ALA A 11 -32.13 52.27 -48.99
CA ALA A 11 -31.32 51.26 -48.31
C ALA A 11 -29.97 51.82 -47.82
N THR A 12 -29.29 52.61 -48.66
CA THR A 12 -28.04 53.29 -48.29
C THR A 12 -28.26 54.32 -47.18
N ARG A 13 -29.40 55.03 -47.20
CA ARG A 13 -29.78 55.97 -46.13
C ARG A 13 -30.09 55.27 -44.80
N ALA A 14 -30.67 54.06 -44.85
CA ALA A 14 -30.95 53.26 -43.66
C ALA A 14 -29.67 52.70 -43.00
N LEU A 15 -28.60 52.49 -43.77
CA LEU A 15 -27.29 52.06 -43.26
C LEU A 15 -26.46 53.22 -42.69
N LEU A 16 -26.77 54.46 -43.07
CA LEU A 16 -26.01 55.65 -42.66
C LEU A 16 -25.84 55.81 -41.14
N PRO A 17 -26.86 55.54 -40.29
CA PRO A 17 -26.70 55.60 -38.83
C PRO A 17 -25.72 54.56 -38.30
N ALA A 18 -25.77 53.32 -38.77
CA ALA A 18 -24.86 52.25 -38.36
C ALA A 18 -23.42 52.53 -38.79
N VAL A 19 -23.23 53.14 -39.97
CA VAL A 19 -21.91 53.59 -40.44
C VAL A 19 -21.37 54.71 -39.54
N ARG A 20 -22.20 55.66 -39.13
CA ARG A 20 -21.82 56.74 -38.21
C ARG A 20 -21.45 56.21 -36.82
N GLU A 21 -22.23 55.29 -36.26
CA GLU A 21 -21.86 54.66 -34.99
C GLU A 21 -20.53 53.91 -35.08
N LEU A 22 -20.25 53.25 -36.21
CA LEU A 22 -18.95 52.61 -36.42
C LEU A 22 -17.80 53.62 -36.43
N GLU A 23 -18.04 54.80 -36.99
CA GLU A 23 -17.08 55.90 -37.03
C GLU A 23 -16.82 56.44 -35.62
N ASP A 24 -17.87 56.68 -34.84
CA ASP A 24 -17.78 57.11 -33.44
C ASP A 24 -17.06 56.08 -32.56
N VAL A 25 -17.36 54.78 -32.74
CA VAL A 25 -16.67 53.69 -32.03
C VAL A 25 -15.21 53.61 -32.44
N ASN A 26 -14.90 53.76 -33.73
CA ASN A 26 -13.53 53.71 -34.21
C ASN A 26 -12.71 54.91 -33.71
N GLU A 27 -13.33 56.09 -33.61
CA GLU A 27 -12.74 57.28 -33.00
C GLU A 27 -12.51 57.06 -31.50
N ALA A 28 -13.46 56.47 -30.79
CA ALA A 28 -13.32 56.15 -29.36
C ALA A 28 -12.21 55.13 -29.08
N VAL A 29 -12.01 54.14 -29.96
CA VAL A 29 -10.98 53.09 -29.80
C VAL A 29 -9.61 53.53 -30.38
N SER A 30 -9.58 54.52 -31.27
CA SER A 30 -8.34 54.97 -31.94
C SER A 30 -7.22 55.37 -30.97
N PRO A 31 -7.45 56.15 -29.90
CA PRO A 31 -6.40 56.54 -28.96
C PRO A 31 -5.79 55.33 -28.25
N PHE A 32 -6.63 54.41 -27.78
CA PHE A 32 -6.19 53.17 -27.14
C PHE A 32 -5.38 52.31 -28.10
N ALA A 33 -5.83 52.17 -29.36
CA ALA A 33 -5.10 51.43 -30.37
C ALA A 33 -3.73 52.06 -30.66
N ARG A 34 -3.65 53.40 -30.75
CA ARG A 34 -2.38 54.12 -30.96
C ARG A 34 -1.40 53.92 -29.81
N GLU A 35 -1.90 53.83 -28.57
CA GLU A 35 -1.07 53.58 -27.39
C GLU A 35 -0.67 52.11 -27.25
N ALA A 36 -1.60 51.17 -27.47
CA ALA A 36 -1.35 49.74 -27.32
C ALA A 36 -0.51 49.15 -28.46
N THR A 37 -0.64 49.66 -29.69
CA THR A 37 0.08 49.15 -30.88
C THR A 37 1.61 49.11 -30.68
N PRO A 38 2.30 50.18 -30.22
CA PRO A 38 3.74 50.12 -30.00
C PRO A 38 4.12 49.14 -28.90
N ILE A 39 3.32 48.99 -27.83
CA ILE A 39 3.54 48.01 -26.75
C ILE A 39 3.44 46.59 -27.32
N VAL A 40 2.39 46.29 -28.09
CA VAL A 40 2.23 44.99 -28.73
C VAL A 40 3.38 44.71 -29.69
N ARG A 41 3.78 45.69 -30.51
CA ARG A 41 4.84 45.52 -31.52
C ARG A 41 6.21 45.30 -30.91
N THR A 42 6.56 46.04 -29.85
CA THR A 42 7.93 46.08 -29.30
C THR A 42 8.15 45.19 -28.09
N LYS A 43 7.09 44.86 -27.33
CA LYS A 43 7.18 44.07 -26.11
C LYS A 43 6.51 42.70 -26.27
N ILE A 44 5.22 42.68 -26.62
CA ILE A 44 4.43 41.44 -26.60
C ILE A 44 4.77 40.53 -27.78
N ARG A 45 4.76 41.05 -29.01
CA ARG A 45 5.01 40.24 -30.23
C ARG A 45 6.40 39.60 -30.25
N PRO A 46 7.50 40.29 -29.88
CA PRO A 46 8.82 39.67 -29.79
C PRO A 46 8.88 38.60 -28.70
N PHE A 47 8.30 38.87 -27.52
CA PHE A 47 8.21 37.88 -26.44
C PHE A 47 7.45 36.63 -26.88
N VAL A 48 6.26 36.79 -27.47
CA VAL A 48 5.44 35.68 -27.97
C VAL A 48 6.17 34.93 -29.09
N ARG A 49 6.88 35.62 -29.99
CA ARG A 49 7.69 34.96 -31.02
C ARG A 49 8.81 34.12 -30.42
N ASN A 50 9.47 34.59 -29.37
CA ASN A 50 10.55 33.87 -28.71
C ASN A 50 10.04 32.72 -27.83
N ALA A 51 8.89 32.90 -27.17
CA ALA A 51 8.29 31.90 -26.28
C ALA A 51 7.43 30.86 -27.02
N SER A 52 6.89 31.19 -28.20
CA SER A 52 5.99 30.29 -28.94
C SER A 52 6.61 28.95 -29.33
N PRO A 53 7.89 28.86 -29.76
CA PRO A 53 8.53 27.58 -30.04
C PRO A 53 8.59 26.70 -28.79
N LEU A 54 9.10 27.24 -27.67
CA LEU A 54 9.16 26.53 -26.39
C LEU A 54 7.78 26.04 -25.95
N ALA A 55 6.74 26.87 -26.05
CA ALA A 55 5.38 26.47 -25.73
C ALA A 55 4.86 25.35 -26.64
N ARG A 56 5.23 25.38 -27.95
CA ARG A 56 4.88 24.32 -28.91
C ARG A 56 5.57 23.00 -28.57
N ASP A 57 6.84 23.06 -28.16
CA ASP A 57 7.64 21.89 -27.81
C ASP A 57 7.18 21.27 -26.47
N LEU A 58 6.79 22.08 -25.48
CA LEU A 58 6.29 21.61 -24.19
C LEU A 58 4.82 21.14 -24.25
N ALA A 59 4.01 21.64 -25.19
CA ALA A 59 2.58 21.37 -25.19
C ALA A 59 2.21 19.88 -25.26
N PRO A 60 2.89 19.01 -26.04
CA PRO A 60 2.64 17.57 -26.02
C PRO A 60 2.95 16.93 -24.67
N ALA A 61 4.09 17.27 -24.07
CA ALA A 61 4.50 16.75 -22.76
C ALA A 61 3.53 17.19 -21.65
N ALA A 62 3.14 18.46 -21.63
CA ALA A 62 2.15 18.99 -20.69
C ALA A 62 0.78 18.33 -20.85
N ARG A 63 0.32 18.09 -22.09
CA ARG A 63 -0.92 17.36 -22.37
C ARG A 63 -0.83 15.89 -21.95
N GLY A 64 0.31 15.24 -22.17
CA GLY A 64 0.56 13.88 -21.68
C GLY A 64 0.48 13.82 -20.16
N LEU A 65 1.18 14.72 -19.48
CA LEU A 65 1.17 14.80 -18.02
C LEU A 65 -0.22 15.09 -17.47
N ALA A 66 -0.96 16.05 -18.04
CA ALA A 66 -2.31 16.40 -17.61
C ALA A 66 -3.30 15.23 -17.73
N ARG A 67 -3.10 14.32 -18.68
CA ARG A 67 -3.91 13.09 -18.80
C ARG A 67 -3.57 12.04 -17.74
N THR A 68 -2.30 11.94 -17.36
CA THR A 68 -1.82 10.94 -16.37
C THR A 68 -2.01 11.42 -14.92
N PHE A 69 -2.01 12.73 -14.69
CA PHE A 69 -2.07 13.33 -13.35
C PHE A 69 -3.27 12.87 -12.50
N PRO A 70 -4.50 12.71 -13.04
CA PRO A 70 -5.64 12.22 -12.26
C PRO A 70 -5.45 10.80 -11.72
N GLU A 71 -4.86 9.89 -12.52
CA GLU A 71 -4.58 8.53 -12.06
C GLU A 71 -3.45 8.51 -11.03
N LEU A 72 -2.40 9.30 -11.26
CA LEU A 72 -1.33 9.46 -10.28
C LEU A 72 -1.88 9.98 -8.94
N HIS A 73 -2.74 10.99 -8.98
CA HIS A 73 -3.35 11.56 -7.79
C HIS A 73 -4.24 10.55 -7.06
N ARG A 74 -5.05 9.76 -7.79
CA ARG A 74 -5.82 8.67 -7.20
C ARG A 74 -4.93 7.65 -6.50
N ASN A 75 -3.86 7.20 -7.15
CA ASN A 75 -2.93 6.23 -6.58
C ASN A 75 -2.21 6.76 -5.35
N LEU A 76 -1.74 8.01 -5.40
CA LEU A 76 -1.11 8.67 -4.24
C LEU A 76 -2.10 8.88 -3.09
N LYS A 77 -3.37 9.15 -3.39
CA LYS A 77 -4.42 9.21 -2.36
C LYS A 77 -4.62 7.86 -1.70
N VAL A 78 -4.74 6.78 -2.46
CA VAL A 78 -4.87 5.42 -1.90
C VAL A 78 -3.65 5.06 -1.06
N LEU A 79 -2.44 5.39 -1.52
CA LEU A 79 -1.22 5.17 -0.74
C LEU A 79 -1.21 5.97 0.57
N ASN A 80 -1.65 7.22 0.52
CA ASN A 80 -1.79 8.06 1.71
C ASN A 80 -2.85 7.51 2.68
N ASP A 81 -3.98 7.05 2.17
CA ASP A 81 -5.05 6.44 2.96
C ASP A 81 -4.57 5.13 3.61
N PHE A 82 -3.79 4.32 2.89
CA PHE A 82 -3.14 3.12 3.42
C PHE A 82 -2.13 3.47 4.52
N GLY A 83 -1.28 4.47 4.29
CA GLY A 83 -0.34 4.97 5.30
C GLY A 83 -1.06 5.47 6.55
N ASN A 84 -2.17 6.18 6.38
CA ASN A 84 -3.04 6.58 7.48
C ASN A 84 -3.63 5.37 8.18
N MET A 85 -4.17 4.38 7.46
CA MET A 85 -4.69 3.17 8.09
C MET A 85 -3.62 2.53 9.00
N LEU A 86 -2.39 2.37 8.52
CA LEU A 86 -1.30 1.79 9.30
C LEU A 86 -0.86 2.64 10.51
N ALA A 87 -0.65 3.94 10.28
CA ALA A 87 0.07 4.81 11.20
C ALA A 87 -0.81 5.81 11.98
N HIS A 88 -2.09 5.94 11.62
CA HIS A 88 -2.99 6.88 12.29
C HIS A 88 -3.18 6.46 13.75
N ASN A 89 -2.64 7.28 14.64
CA ASN A 89 -2.71 7.06 16.07
C ASN A 89 -2.82 8.42 16.80
N PRO A 90 -4.02 9.02 16.83
CA PRO A 90 -4.22 10.35 17.42
C PRO A 90 -4.02 10.36 18.94
N ARG A 91 -4.19 9.19 19.59
CA ARG A 91 -4.16 9.01 21.04
C ARG A 91 -2.94 8.24 21.54
N GLY A 92 -1.94 8.00 20.68
CA GLY A 92 -0.80 7.13 21.01
C GLY A 92 0.10 7.58 22.16
N ARG A 93 -0.01 8.84 22.59
CA ARG A 93 0.68 9.38 23.77
C ARG A 93 -0.06 9.17 25.09
N GLU A 94 -1.25 8.57 25.05
CA GLU A 94 -1.98 8.19 26.27
C GLU A 94 -1.14 7.23 27.11
N ALA A 95 -1.14 7.46 28.41
CA ALA A 95 -0.46 6.61 29.37
C ALA A 95 -1.20 5.25 29.49
N PRO A 96 -0.50 4.17 29.86
CA PRO A 96 -1.06 2.80 29.85
C PRO A 96 -2.17 2.56 30.88
N ASP A 97 -2.36 3.47 31.84
CA ASP A 97 -3.42 3.46 32.84
C ASP A 97 -4.77 3.97 32.33
N VAL A 98 -4.81 4.60 31.14
CA VAL A 98 -6.04 5.06 30.51
C VAL A 98 -6.85 3.87 29.98
N GLY A 99 -8.01 3.62 30.56
CA GLY A 99 -8.96 2.60 30.09
C GLY A 99 -9.55 2.96 28.72
N GLY A 100 -9.63 1.99 27.80
CA GLY A 100 -10.16 2.21 26.45
C GLY A 100 -9.18 2.89 25.47
N ARG A 101 -7.88 2.80 25.76
CA ARG A 101 -6.80 3.23 24.85
C ARG A 101 -6.86 2.43 23.55
N GLU A 102 -7.03 3.14 22.43
CA GLU A 102 -6.99 2.53 21.10
C GLU A 102 -5.75 3.02 20.37
N GLU A 103 -4.92 2.07 19.95
CA GLU A 103 -3.67 2.33 19.25
C GLU A 103 -3.76 1.97 17.77
N GLY A 104 -2.96 2.63 16.94
CA GLY A 104 -2.87 2.32 15.50
C GLY A 104 -2.18 0.98 15.20
N TYR A 105 -2.32 0.47 13.98
CA TYR A 105 -1.79 -0.86 13.62
C TYR A 105 -0.27 -0.99 13.79
N LEU A 106 0.51 0.06 13.55
CA LEU A 106 1.97 -0.01 13.77
C LEU A 106 2.34 -0.29 15.24
N PHE A 107 1.56 0.24 16.19
CA PHE A 107 1.74 -0.08 17.60
C PHE A 107 1.46 -1.57 17.84
N TRP A 108 0.31 -2.07 17.36
CA TRP A 108 -0.07 -3.47 17.55
C TRP A 108 0.89 -4.44 16.88
N LEU A 109 1.41 -4.11 15.71
CA LEU A 109 2.43 -4.89 15.03
C LEU A 109 3.69 -5.01 15.89
N ALA A 110 4.21 -3.87 16.37
CA ALA A 110 5.39 -3.85 17.24
C ALA A 110 5.12 -4.59 18.57
N TRP A 111 3.92 -4.42 19.15
CA TRP A 111 3.50 -5.10 20.36
C TRP A 111 3.45 -6.62 20.16
N VAL A 112 2.86 -7.12 19.06
CA VAL A 112 2.82 -8.56 18.77
C VAL A 112 4.23 -9.12 18.62
N THR A 113 5.12 -8.42 17.91
CA THR A 113 6.52 -8.84 17.79
C THR A 113 7.22 -8.87 19.16
N HIS A 114 6.99 -7.85 20.00
CA HIS A 114 7.52 -7.83 21.36
C HIS A 114 7.00 -9.01 22.20
N GLN A 115 5.72 -9.30 22.14
CA GLN A 115 5.14 -10.44 22.86
C GLN A 115 5.59 -11.78 22.29
N GLY A 116 5.83 -11.90 20.98
CA GLY A 116 6.41 -13.07 20.37
C GLY A 116 7.78 -13.39 20.96
N ALA A 117 8.66 -12.38 21.04
CA ALA A 117 9.97 -12.53 21.67
C ALA A 117 9.86 -12.95 23.15
N ASN A 118 8.92 -12.37 23.91
CA ASN A 118 8.69 -12.77 25.31
C ASN A 118 8.19 -14.22 25.43
N LEU A 119 7.36 -14.66 24.47
CA LEU A 119 6.81 -16.01 24.44
C LEU A 119 7.86 -17.05 24.04
N GLN A 120 8.85 -16.66 23.24
CA GLN A 120 9.88 -17.53 22.68
C GLN A 120 11.23 -17.29 23.37
N SER A 121 11.25 -17.49 24.69
CA SER A 121 12.38 -17.12 25.54
C SER A 121 13.48 -18.20 25.64
N ILE A 122 13.42 -19.26 24.84
CA ILE A 122 14.40 -20.35 24.83
C ILE A 122 14.87 -20.55 23.38
N ASP A 123 16.19 -20.59 23.17
CA ASP A 123 16.80 -20.81 21.86
C ASP A 123 17.59 -22.13 21.84
N ASP A 124 17.53 -22.85 20.72
CA ASP A 124 18.43 -23.96 20.40
C ASP A 124 18.96 -23.86 18.95
N ALA A 125 19.61 -24.91 18.43
CA ALA A 125 20.11 -24.94 17.05
C ALA A 125 19.02 -24.82 15.97
N ASN A 126 17.75 -24.99 16.32
CA ASN A 126 16.58 -24.90 15.44
C ASN A 126 15.86 -23.54 15.55
N GLY A 127 16.30 -22.64 16.45
CA GLY A 127 15.80 -21.28 16.60
C GLY A 127 14.98 -21.03 17.86
N PRO A 128 14.28 -19.88 17.95
CA PRO A 128 13.49 -19.48 19.12
C PRO A 128 12.24 -20.32 19.31
N MET A 129 12.17 -20.96 20.47
CA MET A 129 11.10 -21.88 20.89
C MET A 129 10.29 -21.30 22.04
N ARG A 130 8.98 -21.56 22.01
CA ARG A 130 8.14 -21.31 23.18
C ARG A 130 8.35 -22.44 24.20
N PRO A 131 8.63 -22.13 25.47
CA PRO A 131 8.61 -23.15 26.52
C PRO A 131 7.24 -23.82 26.59
N ILE A 132 7.19 -25.14 26.41
CA ILE A 132 5.97 -25.93 26.61
C ILE A 132 6.21 -26.84 27.80
N PHE A 133 5.38 -26.70 28.83
CA PHE A 133 5.35 -27.64 29.94
C PHE A 133 4.37 -28.77 29.60
N LEU A 134 4.93 -29.91 29.20
CA LEU A 134 4.15 -31.11 28.94
C LEU A 134 4.01 -31.91 30.24
N THR A 135 2.80 -31.98 30.78
CA THR A 135 2.51 -32.78 31.98
C THR A 135 1.58 -33.92 31.63
N GLY A 136 1.92 -35.13 32.07
CA GLY A 136 1.09 -36.30 31.85
C GLY A 136 1.60 -37.50 32.64
N THR A 137 0.78 -38.54 32.71
CA THR A 137 1.24 -39.83 33.24
C THR A 137 2.22 -40.48 32.28
N CYS A 138 3.08 -41.39 32.77
CA CYS A 138 3.97 -42.15 31.90
C CYS A 138 3.24 -42.93 30.81
N SER A 139 2.03 -43.42 31.07
CA SER A 139 1.17 -44.04 30.04
C SER A 139 0.74 -43.04 28.96
N THR A 140 0.39 -41.81 29.34
CA THR A 140 0.00 -40.77 28.38
C THR A 140 1.18 -40.36 27.50
N LEU A 141 2.36 -40.15 28.09
CA LEU A 141 3.57 -39.77 27.36
C LEU A 141 4.06 -40.89 26.43
N THR A 142 3.97 -42.14 26.89
CA THR A 142 4.29 -43.31 26.06
C THR A 142 3.31 -43.44 24.92
N SER A 143 2.00 -43.29 25.16
CA SER A 143 1.00 -43.33 24.09
C SER A 143 1.16 -42.20 23.07
N LEU A 144 1.59 -41.00 23.52
CA LEU A 144 1.83 -39.86 22.63
C LEU A 144 3.04 -40.09 21.70
N VAL A 145 4.12 -40.62 22.26
CA VAL A 145 5.32 -41.00 21.48
C VAL A 145 5.04 -42.20 20.60
N ASP A 146 4.27 -43.16 21.09
CA ASP A 146 3.78 -44.26 20.28
C ASP A 146 3.00 -43.66 19.12
N ASP A 147 1.90 -42.93 19.30
CA ASP A 147 1.14 -42.35 18.19
C ASP A 147 1.98 -41.49 17.23
N THR A 148 2.89 -40.68 17.76
CA THR A 148 3.72 -39.75 16.97
C THR A 148 5.20 -39.79 17.39
N PRO A 149 6.01 -40.69 16.80
CA PRO A 149 7.39 -40.96 17.26
C PRO A 149 8.32 -39.76 17.11
N GLN A 150 8.07 -38.90 16.13
CA GLN A 150 8.82 -37.65 15.95
C GLN A 150 8.70 -36.67 17.14
N LEU A 151 7.62 -36.77 17.93
CA LEU A 151 7.46 -35.92 19.12
C LEU A 151 8.44 -36.31 20.23
N GLU A 152 8.95 -37.52 20.24
CA GLU A 152 9.92 -37.93 21.25
C GLU A 152 11.19 -37.08 21.19
N PHE A 153 11.72 -36.87 19.99
CA PHE A 153 12.86 -36.01 19.75
C PHE A 153 12.47 -34.53 19.84
N ALA A 154 11.39 -34.12 19.18
CA ALA A 154 10.98 -32.72 19.10
C ALA A 154 10.64 -32.10 20.45
N LEU A 155 10.18 -32.89 21.42
CA LEU A 155 9.86 -32.45 22.78
C LEU A 155 10.91 -32.88 23.81
N GLY A 156 12.03 -33.48 23.37
CA GLY A 156 13.09 -33.96 24.27
C GLY A 156 12.62 -34.96 25.32
N LEU A 157 11.68 -35.85 24.96
CA LEU A 157 11.05 -36.78 25.91
C LEU A 157 11.91 -38.01 26.20
N SER A 158 12.89 -38.36 25.36
CA SER A 158 13.75 -39.53 25.53
C SER A 158 14.39 -39.66 26.92
N PRO A 159 15.05 -38.63 27.49
CA PRO A 159 15.60 -38.73 28.85
C PRO A 159 14.51 -38.94 29.92
N LEU A 160 13.34 -38.33 29.75
CA LEU A 160 12.23 -38.45 30.70
C LEU A 160 11.58 -39.84 30.64
N LEU A 161 11.37 -40.38 29.43
CA LEU A 161 10.85 -41.73 29.20
C LEU A 161 11.82 -42.79 29.75
N ALA A 162 13.11 -42.65 29.50
CA ALA A 162 14.13 -43.59 29.97
C ALA A 162 14.32 -43.55 31.49
N THR A 163 14.45 -42.36 32.09
CA THR A 163 14.83 -42.22 33.51
C THR A 163 13.63 -42.20 34.47
N VAL A 164 12.58 -41.46 34.15
CA VAL A 164 11.42 -41.28 35.03
C VAL A 164 10.37 -42.36 34.79
N CYS A 165 10.09 -42.67 33.52
CA CYS A 165 9.08 -43.66 33.15
C CYS A 165 9.62 -45.09 33.00
N LYS A 166 10.93 -45.31 33.18
CA LYS A 166 11.59 -46.62 33.09
C LYS A 166 11.32 -47.35 31.76
N ASN A 167 11.23 -46.60 30.67
CA ASN A 167 11.00 -47.12 29.33
C ASN A 167 12.20 -46.75 28.42
N PRO A 168 13.28 -47.56 28.39
CA PRO A 168 14.50 -47.22 27.66
C PRO A 168 14.45 -47.51 26.16
N THR A 169 13.47 -48.28 25.68
CA THR A 169 13.31 -48.71 24.27
C THR A 169 12.12 -48.02 23.61
N THR A 170 12.22 -46.70 23.53
CA THR A 170 11.28 -45.85 22.81
C THR A 170 11.49 -45.95 21.29
N THR A 171 10.47 -45.61 20.52
CA THR A 171 10.47 -45.73 19.06
C THR A 171 11.54 -44.90 18.36
N SER A 172 12.02 -43.79 18.95
CA SER A 172 13.08 -42.99 18.31
C SER A 172 14.50 -43.55 18.54
N LEU A 173 14.70 -44.34 19.59
CA LEU A 173 16.00 -44.91 19.96
C LEU A 173 16.17 -46.36 19.49
N ASP A 174 15.05 -47.08 19.32
CA ASP A 174 15.06 -48.47 18.85
C ASP A 174 14.66 -48.57 17.36
N VAL A 175 15.68 -48.77 16.52
CA VAL A 175 15.56 -48.94 15.06
C VAL A 175 14.64 -50.13 14.70
N THR A 176 14.58 -51.16 15.54
CA THR A 176 13.75 -52.34 15.30
C THR A 176 12.28 -52.01 15.52
N LYS A 177 11.98 -51.23 16.57
CA LYS A 177 10.63 -50.76 16.91
C LYS A 177 10.12 -49.73 15.90
N SER A 178 11.01 -48.87 15.39
CA SER A 178 10.65 -47.90 14.33
C SER A 178 10.34 -48.58 12.99
N LEU A 179 11.16 -49.55 12.57
CA LEU A 179 10.96 -50.32 11.33
C LEU A 179 9.70 -51.18 11.39
N SER A 180 9.47 -51.88 12.50
CA SER A 180 8.28 -52.71 12.67
C SER A 180 6.99 -51.88 12.58
N ARG A 181 7.00 -50.65 13.11
CA ARG A 181 5.87 -49.73 13.00
C ARG A 181 5.68 -49.16 11.60
N ALA A 182 6.74 -48.76 10.92
CA ALA A 182 6.69 -48.31 9.52
C ALA A 182 6.12 -49.39 8.59
N LEU A 183 6.38 -50.65 8.92
CA LEU A 183 5.93 -51.82 8.16
C LEU A 183 4.59 -52.40 8.65
N GLY A 184 3.97 -51.84 9.69
CA GLY A 184 2.72 -52.34 10.28
C GLY A 184 2.84 -53.73 10.92
N VAL A 185 4.05 -54.17 11.25
CA VAL A 185 4.34 -55.47 11.87
C VAL A 185 4.42 -55.30 13.38
N LYS A 186 3.78 -56.19 14.15
CA LYS A 186 3.85 -56.16 15.62
C LYS A 186 5.28 -56.46 16.07
N SER A 187 5.93 -55.54 16.78
CA SER A 187 7.20 -55.79 17.49
C SER A 187 7.00 -56.94 18.48
N SER A 188 7.84 -57.97 18.38
CA SER A 188 7.86 -59.07 19.34
C SER A 188 8.74 -58.64 20.51
N ASP A 189 8.13 -57.98 21.49
CA ASP A 189 8.83 -57.60 22.73
C ASP A 189 9.11 -58.88 23.53
N LYS A 190 10.31 -59.44 23.36
CA LYS A 190 10.86 -60.43 24.29
C LYS A 190 11.26 -59.71 25.57
N ALA A 191 10.36 -59.68 26.54
CA ALA A 191 10.70 -59.44 27.94
C ALA A 191 11.84 -60.38 28.35
N SER A 192 12.97 -59.82 28.75
CA SER A 192 14.05 -60.57 29.41
C SER A 192 14.44 -59.82 30.67
N GLY A 193 14.17 -60.45 31.82
CA GLY A 193 14.88 -60.33 33.09
C GLY A 193 14.82 -58.99 33.81
#